data_AF-A0A5M8SV78-F1
#
_entry.id   AF-A0A5M8SV78-F1
#
_cell.length_a   1.000
_cell.length_b   1.000
_cell.length_c   1.000
_cell.angle_alpha   90.00
_cell.angle_beta   90.00
_cell.angle_gamma   90.00
#
_symmetry.space_group_name_H-M   'P 1'
#
loop_
_entity.id
_entity.type
_entity.pdbx_description
1 polymer ?
#
loop_
_entity_poly.entity_id
_entity_poly.type
_entity_poly.pdbx_seq_one_letter_code
_entity_poly.pdbx_strand_id
1 'polypeptide(L)'
;MDPHSDPNPRPDQPPRAAAWILGLFADGEEREHILGDLSEEYFARQGQARRKSGRGWYWRQILGSLPHLIGVSLRTAPVTTILALAAGFAFRKMVAPRIEPALFALIDQTQVYEHHFSLYRFLASTGIDIGHLIVFLLSGILIGVIAGRRAIAPAIALALIYAGMTVAAMVLVVLKYHDLGYLMRLTWYFSDDLAIVVGAALARTLRRQQMRPAAP
;
A
#
# COMPACT_ATOMS: atom_id res chain seq x y z
N MET A 1 49.23 23.89 -2.20
CA MET A 1 48.64 22.98 -1.21
C MET A 1 47.52 23.78 -0.55
N ASP A 2 46.31 23.71 -1.11
CA ASP A 2 45.20 24.62 -0.75
C ASP A 2 44.49 24.15 0.53
N PRO A 3 44.43 24.96 1.61
CA PRO A 3 43.83 24.57 2.88
C PRO A 3 42.31 24.77 2.98
N HIS A 4 41.60 25.07 1.88
CA HIS A 4 40.18 25.46 1.90
C HIS A 4 39.21 24.53 1.16
N SER A 5 39.57 23.26 0.95
CA SER A 5 38.59 22.25 0.53
C SER A 5 37.75 21.78 1.73
N ASP A 6 37.00 22.70 2.31
CA ASP A 6 35.94 22.36 3.26
C ASP A 6 34.89 21.58 2.45
N PRO A 7 34.60 20.30 2.77
CA PRO A 7 33.63 19.50 2.03
C PRO A 7 32.26 20.08 2.34
N ASN A 8 31.83 21.05 1.52
CA ASN A 8 30.53 21.69 1.65
C ASN A 8 29.47 20.56 1.75
N PRO A 9 28.85 20.35 2.92
CA PRO A 9 27.98 19.20 3.12
C PRO A 9 26.82 19.39 2.17
N ARG A 10 26.73 18.51 1.16
CA ARG A 10 25.64 18.55 0.19
C ARG A 10 24.33 18.64 0.97
N PRO A 11 23.45 19.60 0.67
CA PRO A 11 22.19 19.75 1.39
C PRO A 11 21.46 18.40 1.37
N ASP A 12 21.00 17.96 2.55
CA ASP A 12 20.27 16.69 2.65
C ASP A 12 19.09 16.75 1.68
N GLN A 13 18.98 15.78 0.78
CA GLN A 13 17.89 15.74 -0.18
C GLN A 13 16.56 15.45 0.52
N PRO A 14 15.42 15.95 0.00
CA PRO A 14 14.12 15.62 0.54
C PRO A 14 13.90 14.10 0.57
N PRO A 15 13.17 13.56 1.56
CA PRO A 15 12.92 12.14 1.68
C PRO A 15 12.23 11.56 0.42
N ARG A 16 12.99 10.82 -0.40
CA ARG A 16 12.51 10.25 -1.67
C ARG A 16 11.28 9.36 -1.47
N ALA A 17 11.23 8.61 -0.37
CA ALA A 17 10.09 7.77 -0.03
C ALA A 17 8.80 8.58 0.20
N ALA A 18 8.90 9.73 0.87
CA ALA A 18 7.74 10.58 1.13
C ALA A 18 7.24 11.22 -0.18
N ALA A 19 8.15 11.75 -0.98
CA ALA A 19 7.81 12.29 -2.31
C ALA A 19 7.19 11.22 -3.23
N TRP A 20 7.70 9.98 -3.16
CA TRP A 20 7.15 8.84 -3.88
C TRP A 20 5.72 8.53 -3.42
N ILE A 21 5.47 8.48 -2.10
CA ILE A 21 4.12 8.29 -1.54
C ILE A 21 3.18 9.37 -2.05
N LEU A 22 3.54 10.65 -1.94
CA LEU A 22 2.69 11.75 -2.43
C LEU A 22 2.39 11.61 -3.93
N GLY A 23 3.39 11.20 -4.72
CA GLY A 23 3.25 10.93 -6.15
C GLY A 23 2.36 9.73 -6.51
N LEU A 24 1.98 8.89 -5.54
CA LEU A 24 0.94 7.88 -5.69
C LEU A 24 -0.47 8.49 -5.62
N PHE A 25 -0.66 9.65 -4.99
CA PHE A 25 -1.98 10.26 -4.80
C PHE A 25 -2.23 11.38 -5.79
N ALA A 26 -1.28 12.31 -5.93
CA ALA A 26 -1.42 13.45 -6.83
C ALA A 26 -1.28 13.05 -8.31
N ASP A 27 -1.93 13.83 -9.16
CA ASP A 27 -1.78 13.72 -10.61
C ASP A 27 -0.54 14.50 -11.10
N GLY A 28 -0.06 14.26 -12.32
CA GLY A 28 1.26 14.72 -12.80
C GLY A 28 1.59 16.19 -12.50
N GLU A 29 0.73 17.09 -12.94
CA GLU A 29 0.91 18.55 -12.80
C GLU A 29 0.78 19.01 -11.34
N GLU A 30 -0.32 18.64 -10.67
CA GLU A 30 -0.55 18.94 -9.25
C GLU A 30 0.58 18.40 -8.35
N ARG A 31 1.08 17.19 -8.66
CA ARG A 31 2.22 16.57 -7.96
C ARG A 31 3.48 17.40 -8.10
N GLU A 32 3.77 17.91 -9.29
CA GLU A 32 5.00 18.68 -9.53
C GLU A 32 4.96 20.01 -8.79
N HIS A 33 3.80 20.69 -8.78
CA HIS A 33 3.59 21.89 -7.96
C HIS A 33 3.73 21.59 -6.46
N ILE A 34 3.00 20.61 -5.93
CA ILE A 34 3.06 20.28 -4.49
C ILE A 34 4.47 19.85 -4.08
N LEU A 35 5.15 19.02 -4.88
CA LEU A 35 6.51 18.58 -4.55
C LEU A 35 7.53 19.71 -4.68
N GLY A 36 7.35 20.63 -5.64
CA GLY A 36 8.12 21.85 -5.79
C GLY A 36 8.05 22.69 -4.52
N ASP A 37 6.85 23.12 -4.14
CA ASP A 37 6.59 23.95 -2.96
C ASP A 37 7.16 23.30 -1.68
N LEU A 38 6.86 22.01 -1.46
CA LEU A 38 7.36 21.29 -0.29
C LEU A 38 8.89 21.17 -0.27
N SER A 39 9.52 21.07 -1.44
CA SER A 39 10.98 20.98 -1.54
C SER A 39 11.63 22.34 -1.26
N GLU A 40 11.08 23.44 -1.78
CA GLU A 40 11.55 24.80 -1.53
C GLU A 40 11.47 25.14 -0.04
N GLU A 41 10.33 24.87 0.60
CA GLU A 41 10.17 25.06 2.03
C GLU A 41 11.10 24.18 2.87
N TYR A 42 11.32 22.93 2.44
CA TYR A 42 12.23 22.02 3.12
C TYR A 42 13.67 22.56 3.11
N PHE A 43 14.14 23.08 1.97
CA PHE A 43 15.48 23.68 1.88
C PHE A 43 15.58 24.98 2.68
N ALA A 44 14.55 25.84 2.63
CA ALA A 44 14.50 27.05 3.44
C ALA A 44 14.62 26.73 4.95
N ARG A 45 13.94 25.68 5.42
CA ARG A 45 14.00 25.22 6.81
C ARG A 45 15.34 24.57 7.19
N GLN A 46 16.01 23.91 6.24
CA GLN A 46 17.34 23.36 6.49
C GLN A 46 18.40 24.43 6.68
N GLY A 47 18.26 25.59 6.02
CA GLY A 47 19.17 26.74 6.18
C GLY A 47 19.15 27.35 7.59
N GLN A 48 18.08 27.16 8.36
CA GLN A 48 17.88 27.77 9.69
C GLN A 48 18.38 26.89 10.86
N ALA A 49 19.39 26.04 10.65
CA ALA A 49 20.14 25.28 11.66
C ALA A 49 19.43 24.14 12.44
N ARG A 50 18.17 23.76 12.13
CA ARG A 50 17.50 22.57 12.73
C ARG A 50 17.33 21.40 11.75
N ARG A 51 18.45 20.82 11.29
CA ARG A 51 18.51 19.69 10.32
C ARG A 51 17.59 18.50 10.67
N LYS A 52 17.59 18.01 11.91
CA LYS A 52 16.73 16.87 12.34
C LYS A 52 15.23 17.18 12.28
N SER A 53 14.84 18.45 12.33
CA SER A 53 13.44 18.87 12.30
C SER A 53 12.85 18.88 10.87
N GLY A 54 13.69 19.06 9.85
CA GLY A 54 13.23 19.17 8.46
C GLY A 54 12.56 17.90 7.92
N ARG A 55 13.13 16.72 8.17
CA ARG A 55 12.58 15.44 7.65
C ARG A 55 11.23 15.11 8.28
N GLY A 56 11.11 15.30 9.60
CA GLY A 56 9.85 15.08 10.32
C GLY A 56 8.76 16.08 9.90
N TRP A 57 9.15 17.33 9.64
CA TRP A 57 8.25 18.33 9.07
C TRP A 57 7.75 17.93 7.68
N TYR A 58 8.64 17.51 6.79
CA TYR A 58 8.29 17.08 5.42
C TYR A 58 7.31 15.90 5.43
N TRP A 59 7.57 14.89 6.28
CA TRP A 59 6.65 13.77 6.48
C TRP A 59 5.29 14.22 7.00
N ARG A 60 5.24 15.16 7.95
CA ARG A 60 3.98 15.68 8.48
C ARG A 60 3.17 16.39 7.39
N GLN A 61 3.81 17.18 6.53
CA GLN A 61 3.10 17.85 5.43
C GLN A 61 2.51 16.85 4.45
N ILE A 62 3.29 15.84 4.06
CA ILE A 62 2.82 14.81 3.14
C ILE A 62 1.68 14.00 3.74
N LEU A 63 1.84 13.52 4.98
CA LEU A 63 0.78 12.76 5.64
C LEU A 63 -0.48 13.60 5.88
N GLY A 64 -0.31 14.90 6.15
CA GLY A 64 -1.42 15.85 6.32
C GLY A 64 -2.20 16.13 5.03
N SER A 65 -1.56 16.04 3.85
CA SER A 65 -2.23 16.28 2.57
C SER A 65 -2.96 15.05 2.01
N LEU A 66 -2.57 13.83 2.41
CA LEU A 66 -3.18 12.59 1.90
C LEU A 66 -4.71 12.54 2.02
N PRO A 67 -5.34 12.86 3.18
CA PRO A 67 -6.80 12.76 3.30
C PRO A 67 -7.54 13.67 2.32
N HIS A 68 -7.02 14.86 2.07
CA HIS A 68 -7.59 15.79 1.10
C HIS A 68 -7.49 15.23 -0.32
N LEU A 69 -6.31 14.74 -0.72
CA LEU A 69 -6.08 14.16 -2.05
C LEU A 69 -6.95 12.92 -2.30
N ILE A 70 -7.10 12.05 -1.29
CA ILE A 70 -8.01 10.91 -1.34
C ILE A 70 -9.45 11.40 -1.55
N GLY A 71 -9.89 12.37 -0.74
CA GLY A 71 -11.24 12.94 -0.81
C GLY A 71 -11.56 13.53 -2.18
N VAL A 72 -10.64 14.32 -2.76
CA VAL A 72 -10.78 14.90 -4.10
C VAL A 72 -10.83 13.79 -5.16
N SER A 73 -9.95 12.79 -5.08
CA SER A 73 -9.94 11.67 -6.04
C SER A 73 -11.24 10.85 -6.01
N LEU A 74 -11.83 10.65 -4.83
CA LEU A 74 -13.10 9.91 -4.70
C LEU A 74 -14.28 10.71 -5.27
N ARG A 75 -14.30 12.03 -5.09
CA ARG A 75 -15.39 12.91 -5.56
C ARG A 75 -15.38 13.14 -7.07
N THR A 76 -14.20 13.19 -7.69
CA THR A 76 -14.05 13.52 -9.11
C THR A 76 -14.34 12.37 -10.07
N ALA A 77 -14.43 11.13 -9.57
CA ALA A 77 -14.61 9.91 -10.38
C ALA A 77 -15.48 8.85 -9.66
N PRO A 78 -16.73 9.18 -9.27
CA PRO A 78 -17.51 8.30 -8.43
C PRO A 78 -17.81 6.96 -9.12
N VAL A 79 -18.15 6.97 -10.41
CA VAL A 79 -18.51 5.76 -11.16
C VAL A 79 -17.33 4.79 -11.28
N THR A 80 -16.16 5.26 -11.71
CA THR A 80 -14.96 4.40 -11.84
C THR A 80 -14.49 3.90 -10.48
N THR A 81 -14.65 4.71 -9.43
CA THR A 81 -14.34 4.32 -8.05
C THR A 81 -15.27 3.19 -7.60
N ILE A 82 -16.59 3.36 -7.77
CA ILE A 82 -17.59 2.33 -7.42
C ILE A 82 -17.32 1.04 -8.19
N LEU A 83 -17.08 1.15 -9.51
CA LEU A 83 -16.78 -0.02 -10.34
C LEU A 83 -15.52 -0.74 -9.88
N ALA A 84 -14.45 0.00 -9.56
CA ALA A 84 -13.21 -0.59 -9.08
C ALA A 84 -13.39 -1.26 -7.70
N LEU A 85 -14.12 -0.63 -6.79
CA LEU A 85 -14.46 -1.21 -5.48
C LEU A 85 -15.28 -2.49 -5.65
N ALA A 86 -16.33 -2.45 -6.47
CA ALA A 86 -17.19 -3.59 -6.74
C ALA A 86 -16.41 -4.75 -7.37
N ALA A 87 -15.53 -4.45 -8.34
CA ALA A 87 -14.69 -5.45 -9.00
C ALA A 87 -13.68 -6.08 -8.03
N GLY A 88 -12.96 -5.28 -7.23
CA GLY A 88 -12.02 -5.78 -6.23
C GLY A 88 -12.72 -6.64 -5.17
N PHE A 89 -13.87 -6.18 -4.67
CA PHE A 89 -14.68 -6.93 -3.72
C PHE A 89 -15.20 -8.25 -4.30
N ALA A 90 -15.77 -8.21 -5.51
CA ALA A 90 -16.29 -9.40 -6.19
C ALA A 90 -15.18 -10.41 -6.49
N PHE A 91 -14.02 -9.94 -6.96
CA PHE A 91 -12.86 -10.78 -7.21
C PHE A 91 -12.42 -11.51 -5.94
N ARG A 92 -12.23 -10.80 -4.82
CA ARG A 92 -11.90 -11.42 -3.54
C ARG A 92 -12.94 -12.48 -3.16
N LYS A 93 -14.24 -12.14 -3.25
CA LYS A 93 -15.32 -13.06 -2.89
C LYS A 93 -15.34 -14.33 -3.74
N MET A 94 -14.93 -14.26 -5.00
CA MET A 94 -14.87 -15.41 -5.90
C MET A 94 -13.59 -16.24 -5.73
N VAL A 95 -12.45 -15.60 -5.48
CA VAL A 95 -11.14 -16.26 -5.49
C VAL A 95 -10.74 -16.74 -4.09
N ALA A 96 -10.91 -15.94 -3.04
CA ALA A 96 -10.44 -16.29 -1.69
C ALA A 96 -10.97 -17.65 -1.18
N PRO A 97 -12.27 -17.99 -1.33
CA PRO A 97 -12.79 -19.28 -0.88
C PRO A 97 -12.23 -20.50 -1.63
N ARG A 98 -11.55 -20.27 -2.77
CA ARG A 98 -10.96 -21.33 -3.62
C ARG A 98 -9.51 -21.63 -3.24
N ILE A 99 -8.82 -20.71 -2.56
CA ILE A 99 -7.39 -20.83 -2.28
C ILE A 99 -7.11 -21.99 -1.32
N GLU A 100 -7.81 -22.05 -0.20
CA GLU A 100 -7.59 -23.07 0.82
C GLU A 100 -7.86 -24.49 0.30
N PRO A 101 -9.03 -24.79 -0.34
CA PRO A 101 -9.24 -26.10 -0.95
C PRO A 101 -8.21 -26.46 -2.02
N ALA A 102 -7.80 -25.50 -2.84
CA ALA A 102 -6.78 -25.74 -3.88
C ALA A 102 -5.41 -26.06 -3.27
N LEU A 103 -5.03 -25.37 -2.18
CA LEU A 103 -3.80 -25.63 -1.45
C LEU A 103 -3.82 -27.01 -0.82
N PHE A 104 -4.92 -27.42 -0.19
CA PHE A 104 -5.05 -28.76 0.38
C PHE A 104 -5.08 -29.85 -0.68
N ALA A 105 -5.74 -29.63 -1.82
CA ALA A 105 -5.69 -30.57 -2.94
C ALA A 105 -4.25 -30.76 -3.46
N LEU A 106 -3.46 -29.67 -3.53
CA LEU A 106 -2.06 -29.72 -3.93
C LEU A 106 -1.20 -30.48 -2.90
N ILE A 107 -1.41 -30.22 -1.61
CA ILE A 107 -0.71 -30.91 -0.51
C ILE A 107 -1.02 -32.41 -0.54
N ASP A 108 -2.28 -32.78 -0.73
CA ASP A 108 -2.74 -34.17 -0.78
C ASP A 108 -2.16 -34.90 -2.00
N GLN A 109 -2.24 -34.27 -3.18
CA GLN A 109 -1.69 -34.82 -4.43
C GLN A 109 -0.18 -35.09 -4.34
N THR A 110 0.56 -34.27 -3.59
CA THR A 110 2.02 -34.38 -3.46
C THR A 110 2.47 -35.29 -2.31
N GLN A 111 1.54 -35.84 -1.52
CA GLN A 111 1.81 -36.67 -0.34
C GLN A 111 2.85 -36.04 0.62
N VAL A 112 2.88 -34.70 0.69
CA VAL A 112 3.85 -33.95 1.50
C VAL A 112 3.74 -34.30 2.99
N TYR A 113 2.55 -34.70 3.43
CA TYR A 113 2.31 -35.13 4.80
C TYR A 113 3.20 -36.31 5.22
N GLU A 114 3.29 -37.34 4.37
CA GLU A 114 3.98 -38.60 4.69
C GLU A 114 5.50 -38.45 4.70
N HIS A 115 6.04 -37.58 3.84
CA HIS A 115 7.48 -37.47 3.65
C HIS A 115 8.11 -36.23 4.29
N HIS A 116 7.35 -35.15 4.46
CA HIS A 116 7.86 -33.85 4.91
C HIS A 116 6.85 -33.10 5.79
N PHE A 117 6.60 -33.64 6.99
CA PHE A 117 5.66 -33.06 7.96
C PHE A 117 5.95 -31.58 8.33
N SER A 118 7.21 -31.12 8.30
CA SER A 118 7.56 -29.72 8.50
C SER A 118 7.05 -28.82 7.36
N LEU A 119 7.18 -29.28 6.12
CA LEU A 119 6.66 -28.58 4.94
C LEU A 119 5.13 -28.57 4.95
N TYR A 120 4.49 -29.67 5.33
CA TYR A 120 3.05 -29.72 5.54
C TYR A 120 2.59 -28.65 6.53
N ARG A 121 3.18 -28.59 7.73
CA ARG A 121 2.83 -27.58 8.75
C ARG A 121 3.04 -26.15 8.27
N PHE A 122 4.10 -25.90 7.50
CA PHE A 122 4.35 -24.59 6.92
C PHE A 122 3.27 -24.23 5.88
N LEU A 123 2.94 -25.13 4.96
CA LEU A 123 1.92 -24.89 3.94
C LEU A 123 0.52 -24.73 4.55
N ALA A 124 0.16 -25.58 5.51
CA ALA A 124 -1.14 -25.53 6.19
C ALA A 124 -1.32 -24.30 7.08
N SER A 125 -0.23 -23.67 7.55
CA SER A 125 -0.31 -22.42 8.32
C SER A 125 0.03 -21.20 7.44
N THR A 126 1.32 -20.99 7.17
CA THR A 126 1.82 -19.85 6.41
C THR A 126 1.39 -19.84 4.94
N GLY A 127 1.17 -21.01 4.33
CA GLY A 127 0.71 -21.09 2.94
C GLY A 127 -0.68 -20.47 2.72
N ILE A 128 -1.59 -20.63 3.69
CA ILE A 128 -2.92 -20.00 3.65
C ILE A 128 -2.77 -18.47 3.73
N ASP A 129 -1.94 -17.97 4.64
CA ASP A 129 -1.67 -16.54 4.79
C ASP A 129 -1.04 -15.93 3.52
N ILE A 130 -0.07 -16.61 2.91
CA ILE A 130 0.53 -16.19 1.63
C ILE A 130 -0.54 -16.17 0.53
N GLY A 131 -1.40 -17.18 0.49
CA GLY A 131 -2.51 -17.26 -0.46
C GLY A 131 -3.47 -16.07 -0.34
N HIS A 132 -3.83 -15.70 0.90
CA HIS A 132 -4.63 -14.49 1.16
C HIS A 132 -3.91 -13.23 0.69
N LEU A 133 -2.65 -13.04 1.07
CA LEU A 133 -1.85 -11.88 0.68
C LEU A 133 -1.82 -11.72 -0.85
N ILE A 134 -1.65 -12.81 -1.59
CA ILE A 134 -1.68 -12.81 -3.06
C ILE A 134 -3.05 -12.38 -3.58
N VAL A 135 -4.15 -12.90 -3.05
CA VAL A 135 -5.50 -12.51 -3.50
C VAL A 135 -5.76 -11.02 -3.29
N PHE A 136 -5.33 -10.45 -2.16
CA PHE A 136 -5.48 -9.03 -1.89
C PHE A 136 -4.57 -8.17 -2.78
N LEU A 137 -3.34 -8.61 -3.02
CA LEU A 137 -2.43 -7.98 -3.98
C LEU A 137 -3.05 -7.94 -5.39
N LEU A 138 -3.58 -9.07 -5.87
CA LEU A 138 -4.24 -9.18 -7.16
C LEU A 138 -5.52 -8.33 -7.23
N SER A 139 -6.28 -8.26 -6.15
CA SER A 139 -7.44 -7.35 -6.01
C SER A 139 -7.00 -5.88 -6.20
N GLY A 140 -5.89 -5.50 -5.57
CA GLY A 140 -5.26 -4.19 -5.76
C GLY A 140 -4.83 -3.92 -7.20
N ILE A 141 -4.19 -4.88 -7.86
CA ILE A 141 -3.81 -4.77 -9.28
C ILE A 141 -5.04 -4.58 -10.16
N LEU A 142 -6.10 -5.36 -9.95
CA LEU A 142 -7.36 -5.26 -10.69
C LEU A 142 -7.99 -3.86 -10.54
N ILE A 143 -8.05 -3.35 -9.30
CA ILE A 143 -8.47 -1.97 -9.03
C ILE A 143 -7.61 -0.98 -9.81
N GLY A 144 -6.30 -1.18 -9.81
CA GLY A 144 -5.38 -0.30 -10.54
C GLY A 144 -5.53 -0.35 -12.05
N VAL A 145 -5.89 -1.50 -12.61
CA VAL A 145 -6.24 -1.65 -14.04
C VAL A 145 -7.51 -0.87 -14.36
N ILE A 146 -8.57 -1.01 -13.55
CA ILE A 146 -9.87 -0.37 -13.79
C ILE A 146 -9.83 1.14 -13.57
N ALA A 147 -9.31 1.60 -12.42
CA ALA A 147 -9.33 3.01 -12.02
C ALA A 147 -8.18 3.85 -12.61
N GLY A 148 -7.17 3.21 -13.21
CA GLY A 148 -6.10 3.85 -13.94
C GLY A 148 -5.31 4.91 -13.17
N ARG A 149 -5.30 6.16 -13.66
CA ARG A 149 -4.57 7.26 -13.00
C ARG A 149 -5.05 7.53 -11.58
N ARG A 150 -6.26 7.09 -11.22
CA ARG A 150 -6.89 7.28 -9.92
C ARG A 150 -6.89 6.00 -9.07
N ALA A 151 -6.10 4.99 -9.42
CA ALA A 151 -6.04 3.68 -8.79
C ALA A 151 -5.94 3.66 -7.25
N ILE A 152 -5.21 4.62 -6.68
CA ILE A 152 -4.83 4.57 -5.26
C ILE A 152 -5.98 4.92 -4.32
N ALA A 153 -6.85 5.85 -4.70
CA ALA A 153 -8.00 6.23 -3.89
C ALA A 153 -9.02 5.09 -3.66
N PRO A 154 -9.54 4.39 -4.70
CA PRO A 154 -10.42 3.24 -4.49
C PRO A 154 -9.69 2.09 -3.77
N ALA A 155 -8.39 1.89 -4.01
CA ALA A 155 -7.63 0.87 -3.28
C ALA A 155 -7.59 1.15 -1.78
N ILE A 156 -7.34 2.40 -1.38
CA ILE A 156 -7.36 2.81 0.03
C ILE A 156 -8.77 2.77 0.61
N ALA A 157 -9.78 3.19 -0.14
CA ALA A 157 -11.16 3.07 0.30
C ALA A 157 -11.52 1.60 0.58
N LEU A 158 -11.15 0.67 -0.31
CA LEU A 158 -11.37 -0.76 -0.08
C LEU A 158 -10.59 -1.30 1.12
N ALA A 159 -9.30 -0.93 1.22
CA ALA A 159 -8.45 -1.31 2.34
C ALA A 159 -9.01 -0.80 3.68
N LEU A 160 -9.53 0.43 3.74
CA LEU A 160 -10.16 0.99 4.93
C LEU A 160 -11.48 0.29 5.28
N ILE A 161 -12.27 -0.11 4.28
CA ILE A 161 -13.49 -0.90 4.48
C ILE A 161 -13.13 -2.25 5.13
N TYR A 162 -12.13 -2.96 4.58
CA TYR A 162 -11.71 -4.24 5.14
C TYR A 162 -11.05 -4.09 6.51
N ALA A 163 -10.17 -3.11 6.70
CA ALA A 163 -9.63 -2.75 8.01
C ALA A 163 -10.72 -2.53 9.05
N GLY A 164 -11.75 -1.74 8.73
CA GLY A 164 -12.88 -1.47 9.61
C GLY A 164 -13.68 -2.74 9.95
N MET A 165 -13.96 -3.58 8.95
CA MET A 165 -14.63 -4.88 9.15
C MET A 165 -13.80 -5.81 10.04
N THR A 166 -12.48 -5.89 9.83
CA THR A 166 -11.56 -6.68 10.62
C THR A 166 -11.53 -6.22 12.07
N VAL A 167 -11.39 -4.90 12.31
CA VAL A 167 -11.40 -4.33 13.66
C VAL A 167 -12.72 -4.64 14.36
N ALA A 168 -13.86 -4.44 13.68
CA ALA A 168 -15.17 -4.75 14.24
C ALA A 168 -15.32 -6.24 14.59
N ALA A 169 -14.95 -7.14 13.67
CA ALA A 169 -14.97 -8.58 13.92
C ALA A 169 -14.05 -8.96 15.09
N MET A 170 -12.87 -8.37 15.17
CA MET A 170 -11.90 -8.62 16.24
C MET A 170 -12.42 -8.17 17.60
N VAL A 171 -13.01 -6.98 17.68
CA VAL A 171 -13.65 -6.49 18.91
C VAL A 171 -14.74 -7.46 19.35
N LEU A 172 -15.58 -7.94 18.44
CA LEU A 172 -16.62 -8.93 18.76
C LEU A 172 -16.04 -10.25 19.28
N VAL A 173 -14.94 -10.75 18.68
CA VAL A 173 -14.24 -11.96 19.13
C VAL A 173 -13.67 -11.76 20.54
N VAL A 174 -12.96 -10.65 20.77
CA VAL A 174 -12.38 -10.35 22.10
C VAL A 174 -13.47 -10.22 23.16
N LEU A 175 -14.58 -9.53 22.86
CA LEU A 175 -15.71 -9.39 23.77
C LEU A 175 -16.38 -10.74 24.07
N LYS A 176 -16.42 -11.66 23.11
CA LYS A 176 -17.05 -12.98 23.27
C LYS A 176 -16.17 -13.99 24.01
N TYR A 177 -14.87 -13.97 23.77
CA TYR A 177 -13.94 -15.00 24.26
C TYR A 177 -13.00 -14.51 25.36
N HIS A 178 -12.98 -13.21 25.67
CA HIS A 178 -12.11 -12.57 26.67
C HIS A 178 -10.61 -12.82 26.47
N ASP A 179 -10.19 -13.15 25.24
CA ASP A 179 -8.81 -13.44 24.90
C ASP A 179 -8.19 -12.27 24.11
N LEU A 180 -7.27 -11.55 24.75
CA LEU A 180 -6.55 -10.43 24.13
C LEU A 180 -5.50 -10.90 23.11
N GLY A 181 -5.16 -12.20 23.09
CA GLY A 181 -4.24 -12.79 22.11
C GLY A 181 -4.72 -12.61 20.66
N TYR A 182 -6.03 -12.48 20.47
CA TYR A 182 -6.61 -12.15 19.16
C TYR A 182 -6.16 -10.79 18.62
N LEU A 183 -5.90 -9.80 19.50
CA LEU A 183 -5.42 -8.49 19.06
C LEU A 183 -4.03 -8.56 18.40
N MET A 184 -3.19 -9.52 18.79
CA MET A 184 -1.88 -9.72 18.16
C MET A 184 -1.99 -10.17 16.70
N ARG A 185 -3.13 -10.75 16.29
CA ARG A 185 -3.40 -11.12 14.90
C ARG A 185 -3.82 -9.93 14.04
N LEU A 186 -4.17 -8.80 14.66
CA LEU A 186 -4.63 -7.61 13.94
C LEU A 186 -3.55 -7.05 13.01
N THR A 187 -2.28 -7.11 13.41
CA THR A 187 -1.15 -6.70 12.57
C THR A 187 -1.05 -7.53 11.29
N TRP A 188 -1.37 -8.83 11.38
CA TRP A 188 -1.41 -9.72 10.23
C TRP A 188 -2.54 -9.37 9.27
N TYR A 189 -3.73 -9.09 9.79
CA TYR A 189 -4.85 -8.67 8.92
C TYR A 189 -4.60 -7.34 8.21
N PHE A 190 -3.88 -6.40 8.83
CA PHE A 190 -3.49 -5.16 8.15
C PHE A 190 -2.49 -5.37 7.01
N SER A 191 -1.80 -6.52 6.96
CA SER A 191 -0.93 -6.84 5.83
C SER A 191 -1.73 -7.08 4.54
N ASP A 192 -2.93 -7.64 4.67
CA ASP A 192 -3.86 -7.83 3.55
C ASP A 192 -4.33 -6.47 2.98
N ASP A 193 -4.69 -5.55 3.86
CA ASP A 193 -5.11 -4.18 3.50
C ASP A 193 -3.97 -3.43 2.79
N LEU A 194 -2.74 -3.58 3.29
CA LEU A 194 -1.54 -3.02 2.67
C LEU A 194 -1.29 -3.64 1.28
N ALA A 195 -1.51 -4.95 1.11
CA ALA A 195 -1.34 -5.63 -0.17
C ALA A 195 -2.26 -5.06 -1.26
N ILE A 196 -3.51 -4.69 -0.93
CA ILE A 196 -4.40 -4.00 -1.88
C ILE A 196 -3.77 -2.71 -2.40
N VAL A 197 -3.27 -1.87 -1.48
CA VAL A 197 -2.69 -0.56 -1.84
C VAL A 197 -1.41 -0.75 -2.66
N VAL A 198 -0.56 -1.70 -2.28
CA VAL A 198 0.67 -2.06 -3.02
C VAL A 198 0.34 -2.55 -4.42
N GLY A 199 -0.65 -3.43 -4.57
CA GLY A 199 -1.09 -3.95 -5.87
C GLY A 199 -1.56 -2.83 -6.81
N ALA A 200 -2.36 -1.90 -6.29
CA ALA A 200 -2.82 -0.74 -7.05
C ALA A 200 -1.66 0.21 -7.43
N ALA A 201 -0.69 0.40 -6.53
CA ALA A 201 0.51 1.18 -6.79
C ALA A 201 1.42 0.56 -7.86
N LEU A 202 1.57 -0.76 -7.86
CA LEU A 202 2.30 -1.50 -8.90
C LEU A 202 1.64 -1.30 -10.26
N ALA A 203 0.33 -1.55 -10.36
CA ALA A 203 -0.42 -1.36 -11.61
C ALA A 203 -0.32 0.08 -12.15
N ARG A 204 -0.41 1.08 -11.28
CA ARG A 204 -0.24 2.49 -11.65
C ARG A 204 1.18 2.77 -12.15
N THR A 205 2.20 2.24 -11.48
CA THR A 205 3.62 2.47 -11.81
C THR A 205 3.99 1.84 -13.14
N LEU A 206 3.57 0.59 -13.38
CA LEU A 206 3.78 -0.11 -14.65
C LEU A 206 3.12 0.63 -15.82
N ARG A 207 1.89 1.12 -15.63
CA ARG A 207 1.20 1.92 -16.65
C ARG A 207 1.93 3.22 -16.96
N ARG A 208 2.46 3.91 -15.94
CA ARG A 208 3.26 5.14 -16.13
C ARG A 208 4.53 4.88 -16.94
N GLN A 209 5.18 3.73 -16.73
CA GLN A 209 6.37 3.34 -17.49
C GLN A 209 6.04 3.08 -18.96
N GLN A 210 4.91 2.44 -19.27
CA GLN A 210 4.45 2.19 -20.63
C GLN A 210 4.10 3.47 -21.41
N MET A 211 3.62 4.52 -20.74
CA MET A 211 3.27 5.80 -21.37
C MET A 211 4.46 6.74 -21.58
N ARG A 212 5.66 6.42 -21.05
CA ARG A 212 6.83 7.26 -21.31
C ARG A 212 7.25 7.06 -22.77
N PRO A 213 7.28 8.10 -23.60
CA PRO A 213 7.79 7.99 -24.96
C PRO A 213 9.23 7.45 -24.90
N ALA A 214 9.58 6.54 -25.81
CA ALA A 214 10.96 6.12 -25.97
C ALA A 214 11.80 7.38 -26.21
N ALA A 215 12.75 7.65 -25.33
CA ALA A 215 13.64 8.79 -25.49
C ALA A 215 14.37 8.62 -26.83
N PRO A 216 14.34 9.62 -27.73
CA PRO A 216 15.08 9.59 -28.99
C PRO A 216 16.60 9.58 -28.77
#